data_AF-A0A2E0MXS2-F1
#
_entry.id   AF-A0A2E0MXS2-F1
#
_cell.length_a   1.000
_cell.length_b   1.000
_cell.length_c   1.000
_cell.angle_alpha   90.00
_cell.angle_beta   90.00
_cell.angle_gamma   90.00
#
_symmetry.space_group_name_H-M   'P 1'
#
loop_
_entity.id
_entity.type
_entity.pdbx_description
1 polymer ?
#
loop_
_entity_poly.entity_id
_entity_poly.type
_entity_poly.pdbx_seq_one_letter_code
_entity_poly.pdbx_strand_id
1 'polypeptide(L)' 'MLDLIEKLKDWLWELTKILSLVVAVSFLVAVLFGPEAPFFGGVLGNLEPVITSLGSEGLGLIIALIII' A
#
# COMPACT_ATOMS: atom_id res chain seq x y z
N MET A 1 4.12 -3.37 -30.52
CA MET A 1 4.90 -2.82 -29.39
C MET A 1 4.00 -2.19 -28.33
N LEU A 2 3.05 -1.33 -28.70
CA LEU A 2 2.06 -0.77 -27.76
C LEU A 2 1.19 -1.85 -27.09
N ASP A 3 0.74 -2.86 -27.83
CA ASP A 3 -0.10 -3.95 -27.31
C ASP A 3 0.55 -4.79 -26.19
N LEU A 4 1.88 -4.92 -26.20
CA LEU A 4 2.59 -5.66 -25.15
C LEU A 4 2.67 -4.85 -23.85
N ILE A 5 2.82 -3.53 -23.97
CA ILE A 5 2.85 -2.63 -22.83
C ILE A 5 1.46 -2.55 -22.20
N GLU A 6 0.40 -2.50 -23.00
CA GLU A 6 -0.99 -2.52 -22.49
C GLU A 6 -1.31 -3.83 -21.78
N LYS A 7 -0.98 -4.98 -22.38
CA LYS A 7 -1.16 -6.28 -21.72
C LYS A 7 -0.39 -6.39 -20.41
N LEU A 8 0.83 -5.88 -20.36
CA LEU A 8 1.62 -5.87 -19.13
C LEU A 8 0.99 -4.99 -18.05
N LYS A 9 0.50 -3.81 -18.43
CA LYS A 9 -0.21 -2.89 -17.53
C LYS A 9 -1.45 -3.55 -16.95
N ASP A 10 -2.25 -4.21 -17.79
CA ASP A 10 -3.47 -4.91 -17.35
C ASP A 10 -3.12 -6.07 -16.41
N TRP A 11 -2.06 -6.83 -16.70
CA TRP A 11 -1.61 -7.90 -15.81
C TRP A 11 -1.13 -7.37 -14.45
N LEU A 12 -0.32 -6.31 -14.44
CA LEU A 12 0.11 -5.64 -13.21
C LEU A 12 -1.08 -5.10 -12.43
N TRP A 13 -2.10 -4.59 -13.12
CA TRP A 13 -3.32 -4.10 -12.50
C TRP A 13 -4.09 -5.21 -11.79
N GLU A 14 -4.33 -6.34 -12.46
CA GLU A 14 -5.01 -7.48 -11.84
C GLU A 14 -4.20 -8.06 -10.66
N LEU A 15 -2.87 -8.16 -10.80
CA LEU A 15 -2.00 -8.60 -9.70
C LEU A 15 -2.09 -7.64 -8.50
N THR A 16 -2.11 -6.33 -8.75
CA THR A 16 -2.23 -5.31 -7.70
C THR A 16 -3.53 -5.47 -6.92
N LYS A 17 -4.65 -5.81 -7.57
CA LYS A 17 -5.92 -6.09 -6.87
C LYS A 17 -5.82 -7.28 -5.92
N ILE A 18 -5.09 -8.32 -6.31
CA ILE A 18 -4.91 -9.49 -5.44
C ILE A 18 -4.01 -9.13 -4.26
N LEU A 19 -2.89 -8.44 -4.52
CA LEU A 19 -1.95 -8.01 -3.48
C LEU A 19 -2.59 -7.03 -2.49
N SER A 20 -3.48 -6.14 -2.96
CA SER A 20 -4.18 -5.20 -2.08
C SER A 20 -5.13 -5.91 -1.12
N LEU A 21 -5.78 -7.01 -1.53
CA LEU A 21 -6.56 -7.85 -0.63
C LEU A 21 -5.68 -8.52 0.44
N VAL A 22 -4.48 -8.98 0.07
CA VAL A 22 -3.52 -9.54 1.03
C VAL A 22 -3.10 -8.50 2.06
N VAL A 23 -2.84 -7.26 1.62
CA VAL A 23 -2.55 -6.14 2.54
C VAL A 23 -3.74 -5.88 3.48
N ALA A 24 -4.97 -5.86 2.95
CA ALA A 24 -6.17 -5.66 3.77
C ALA A 24 -6.33 -6.75 4.84
N VAL A 25 -6.15 -8.02 4.48
CA VAL A 25 -6.17 -9.13 5.45
C VAL A 25 -5.06 -8.99 6.48
N SER A 26 -3.85 -8.56 6.08
CA SER A 26 -2.73 -8.33 6.99
C SER A 26 -3.07 -7.31 8.07
N PHE A 27 -3.70 -6.21 7.67
CA PHE A 27 -4.20 -5.19 8.60
C PHE A 27 -5.23 -5.76 9.58
N LEU A 28 -6.23 -6.49 9.09
CA LEU A 28 -7.26 -7.07 9.95
C LEU A 28 -6.67 -8.06 10.97
N VAL A 29 -5.74 -8.91 10.53
CA VAL A 29 -5.05 -9.86 11.42
C VAL A 29 -4.28 -9.11 12.51
N ALA A 30 -3.52 -8.07 12.17
CA ALA A 30 -2.75 -7.35 13.17
C ALA A 30 -3.62 -6.51 14.12
N VAL A 31 -4.77 -6.03 13.66
CA VAL A 31 -5.75 -5.38 14.56
C VAL A 31 -6.26 -6.38 15.61
N LEU A 32 -6.47 -7.64 15.23
CA LEU A 32 -7.00 -8.66 16.13
C LEU A 32 -5.94 -9.29 17.03
N PHE A 33 -4.74 -9.55 16.51
CA PHE A 33 -3.70 -10.34 17.18
C PHE A 33 -2.46 -9.53 17.55
N GLY A 34 -2.41 -8.24 17.18
CA GLY A 34 -1.26 -7.36 17.36
C GLY A 34 -0.29 -7.38 16.17
N PRO A 35 0.65 -6.41 16.14
CA PRO A 35 1.60 -6.23 15.03
C PRO A 35 2.61 -7.37 14.89
N GLU A 36 2.80 -8.19 15.94
CA GLU A 36 3.72 -9.35 15.93
C GLU A 36 3.06 -10.63 15.39
N ALA A 37 1.89 -10.53 14.77
CA ALA A 37 1.20 -11.67 14.18
C ALA A 37 2.09 -12.38 13.14
N PRO A 38 2.23 -13.72 13.18
CA PRO A 38 3.05 -14.45 12.21
C PRO A 38 2.61 -14.17 10.77
N PHE A 39 3.56 -14.10 9.84
CA PHE A 39 3.38 -13.80 8.41
C PHE A 39 2.88 -12.38 8.09
N PHE A 40 1.91 -11.84 8.82
CA PHE A 40 1.26 -10.56 8.53
C PHE A 40 1.92 -9.36 9.23
N GLY A 41 2.62 -9.57 10.35
CA GLY A 41 3.37 -8.53 11.05
C GLY A 41 4.50 -7.94 10.21
N GLY A 42 5.22 -8.78 9.46
CA GLY A 42 6.25 -8.33 8.52
C GLY A 42 5.69 -7.48 7.37
N VAL A 43 4.45 -7.71 6.93
CA VAL A 43 3.80 -6.88 5.91
C VAL A 43 3.57 -5.47 6.44
N LEU A 44 3.10 -5.34 7.68
CA LEU A 44 2.86 -4.03 8.30
C LEU A 44 4.15 -3.28 8.63
N GLY A 45 5.18 -3.99 9.11
CA GLY A 45 6.50 -3.39 9.33
C GLY A 45 7.13 -2.82 8.06
N ASN A 46 6.83 -3.40 6.89
CA ASN A 46 7.25 -2.84 5.60
C ASN A 46 6.38 -1.66 5.13
N LEU A 47 5.12 -1.59 5.55
CA LEU A 47 4.20 -0.50 5.19
C LEU A 47 4.36 0.73 6.07
N GLU A 48 4.72 0.57 7.34
CA GLU A 48 4.94 1.67 8.29
C GLU A 48 5.90 2.76 7.78
N PRO A 49 7.11 2.47 7.26
CA PRO A 49 7.99 3.51 6.75
C PRO A 49 7.43 4.19 5.49
N VAL A 50 6.73 3.44 4.64
CA VAL A 50 6.08 4.00 3.44
C VAL A 50 4.97 4.97 3.84
N ILE A 51 4.08 4.57 4.75
CA ILE A 51 2.99 5.40 5.25
C ILE A 51 3.55 6.62 5.98
N THR A 52 4.59 6.45 6.79
CA THR A 52 5.26 7.55 7.50
C THR A 52 5.84 8.57 6.52
N SER A 53 6.53 8.11 5.47
CA SER A 53 7.07 9.00 4.42
C SER A 53 5.97 9.75 3.67
N LEU A 54 4.86 9.06 3.36
CA LEU A 54 3.69 9.66 2.74
C LEU A 54 2.94 10.59 3.69
N GLY A 55 3.00 10.38 5.01
CA GLY A 55 2.40 11.27 6.01
C GLY A 55 3.20 12.54 6.21
N SER A 56 4.54 12.43 6.30
CA SER A 56 5.43 13.59 6.42
C SER A 56 5.38 14.48 5.19
N GLU A 57 5.38 13.88 4.00
CA GLU A 57 5.25 14.64 2.76
C GLU A 57 3.79 14.97 2.42
N GLY A 58 2.84 14.13 2.84
CA GLY A 58 1.41 14.30 2.57
C GLY A 58 0.77 15.42 3.37
N LEU A 59 1.25 15.71 4.59
CA LEU A 59 0.87 16.95 5.28
C LEU A 59 1.33 18.17 4.47
N GLY A 60 2.54 18.12 3.92
CA GLY A 60 3.06 19.14 3.01
C GLY A 60 2.22 19.30 1.75
N LEU A 61 1.78 18.19 1.15
CA LEU A 61 0.91 18.17 -0.03
C LEU A 61 -0.49 18.74 0.27
N ILE A 62 -1.11 18.34 1.38
CA ILE A 62 -2.42 18.85 1.81
C ILE A 62 -2.35 20.35 2.09
N ILE A 63 -1.29 20.82 2.78
CA ILE A 63 -1.07 22.25 3.01
C ILE A 63 -0.88 22.99 1.68
N ALA A 64 -0.09 22.45 0.76
CA ALA A 64 0.12 23.06 -0.57
C ALA A 64 -1.20 23.19 -1.36
N LEU A 65 -2.10 22.19 -1.26
CA LEU A 65 -3.40 22.20 -1.91
C LEU A 65 -4.43 23.15 -1.25
N ILE A 66 -4.27 23.51 0.03
CA ILE A 66 -5.14 24.48 0.73
C ILE A 66 -4.71 25.92 0.44
N ILE A 67 -3.42 26.16 0.21
CA ILE A 67 -2.85 27.49 -0.03
C ILE A 67 -3.10 27.99 -1.47
N ILE A 68 -3.15 27.07 -2.43
CA ILE A 68 -3.43 27.36 -3.86
C ILE A 68 -4.94 27.43 -4.09
#